data_AF-A0A519PM31-F1
#
_entry.id   AF-A0A519PM31-F1
#
_cell.length_a   1.000
_cell.length_b   1.000
_cell.length_c   1.000
_cell.angle_alpha   90.00
_cell.angle_beta   90.00
_cell.angle_gamma   90.00
#
_symmetry.space_group_name_H-M   'P 1'
#
loop_
_entity.id
_entity.type
_entity.pdbx_description
1 polymer ?
#
loop_
_entity_poly.entity_id
_entity_poly.type
_entity_poly.pdbx_seq_one_letter_code
_entity_poly.pdbx_strand_id
1 'polypeptide(L)'
;MATAFDASPNPYILVTPDLRIAGMNQAYLDITHTRRDAIMGQPLFGAFTAGPSDSAPENVRQVRDSLERARDTRQRDHLALVRFAIEVETPDGPVFEERYWSATHTP
;
A
#
# COMPACT_ATOMS: atom_id res chain seq x y z
N MET A 1 15.11 6.58 -15.83
CA MET A 1 14.11 6.87 -14.76
C MET A 1 13.54 5.60 -14.16
N ALA A 2 13.08 4.61 -14.94
CA ALA A 2 12.59 3.32 -14.40
C ALA A 2 13.59 2.64 -13.43
N THR A 3 14.87 2.60 -13.78
CA THR A 3 15.91 2.00 -12.92
C THR A 3 16.11 2.71 -11.59
N ALA A 4 15.96 4.05 -11.55
CA ALA A 4 16.10 4.81 -10.31
C ALA A 4 14.89 4.66 -9.38
N PHE A 5 13.68 4.56 -9.97
CA PHE A 5 12.47 4.24 -9.22
C PHE A 5 12.55 2.84 -8.60
N ASP A 6 12.94 1.84 -9.40
CA ASP A 6 13.09 0.45 -8.94
C ASP A 6 14.20 0.28 -7.90
N ALA A 7 15.31 1.03 -8.04
CA ALA A 7 16.45 0.95 -7.12
C ALA A 7 16.31 1.80 -5.84
N SER A 8 15.26 2.62 -5.72
CA SER A 8 15.03 3.40 -4.50
C SER A 8 14.80 2.46 -3.30
N PRO A 9 15.43 2.72 -2.14
CA PRO A 9 15.20 1.94 -0.93
C PRO A 9 13.83 2.24 -0.28
N ASN A 10 13.18 3.35 -0.66
CA ASN A 10 11.87 3.70 -0.14
C ASN A 10 10.77 2.95 -0.90
N PRO A 11 9.81 2.31 -0.21
CA PRO A 11 8.71 1.60 -0.87
C PRO A 11 7.74 2.59 -1.53
N TYR A 12 7.49 2.42 -2.82
CA TYR A 12 6.58 3.23 -3.60
C TYR A 12 5.55 2.37 -4.32
N ILE A 13 4.30 2.84 -4.28
CA ILE A 13 3.20 2.31 -5.08
C ILE A 13 2.57 3.45 -5.88
N LEU A 14 2.28 3.17 -7.15
CA LEU A 14 1.56 4.05 -8.05
C LEU A 14 0.15 3.50 -8.21
N VAL A 15 -0.84 4.36 -8.08
CA VAL A 15 -2.24 4.01 -8.26
C VAL A 15 -2.91 4.94 -9.25
N THR A 16 -3.88 4.42 -9.98
CA THR A 16 -4.76 5.20 -10.84
C THR A 16 -5.74 6.03 -9.99
N PRO A 17 -6.43 7.03 -10.57
CA PRO A 17 -7.46 7.81 -9.88
C PRO A 17 -8.60 6.98 -9.27
N ASP A 18 -8.89 5.79 -9.83
CA ASP A 18 -9.85 4.81 -9.32
C ASP A 18 -9.22 3.80 -8.35
N LEU A 19 -8.01 4.09 -7.84
CA LEU A 19 -7.29 3.32 -6.82
C LEU A 19 -6.95 1.89 -7.25
N ARG A 20 -6.61 1.70 -8.53
CA ARG A 20 -6.04 0.46 -9.04
C ARG A 20 -4.52 0.59 -9.12
N ILE A 21 -3.83 -0.50 -8.82
CA ILE A 21 -2.37 -0.52 -8.78
C ILE A 21 -1.82 -0.42 -10.22
N ALA A 22 -1.09 0.65 -10.50
CA ALA A 22 -0.48 0.92 -11.81
C ALA A 22 1.04 0.63 -11.85
N GLY A 23 1.67 0.54 -10.68
CA GLY A 23 3.10 0.25 -10.58
C GLY A 23 3.59 0.21 -9.14
N MET A 24 4.76 -0.39 -8.94
CA MET A 24 5.43 -0.49 -7.64
C MET A 24 6.91 -0.78 -7.85
N ASN A 25 7.75 -0.26 -6.97
CA ASN A 25 9.18 -0.55 -6.98
C ASN A 25 9.52 -1.82 -6.19
N GLN A 26 10.78 -2.26 -6.26
CA GLN A 26 11.22 -3.49 -5.59
C GLN A 26 11.08 -3.39 -4.07
N ALA A 27 11.44 -2.25 -3.46
CA ALA A 27 11.31 -2.04 -2.03
C ALA A 27 9.86 -2.23 -1.53
N TYR A 28 8.85 -1.84 -2.31
CA TYR A 28 7.45 -2.06 -1.97
C TYR A 28 7.07 -3.55 -2.00
N LEU A 29 7.54 -4.29 -3.00
CA LEU A 29 7.30 -5.74 -3.10
C LEU A 29 7.94 -6.49 -1.94
N ASP A 30 9.20 -6.16 -1.63
CA ASP A 30 9.96 -6.80 -0.57
C ASP A 30 9.30 -6.59 0.81
N ILE A 31 8.90 -5.34 1.11
CA ILE A 31 8.33 -5.02 2.41
C ILE A 31 6.90 -5.55 2.59
N THR A 32 6.15 -5.75 1.50
CA THR A 32 4.79 -6.30 1.53
C THR A 32 4.73 -7.80 1.27
N HIS A 33 5.87 -8.45 1.00
CA HIS A 33 5.96 -9.86 0.61
C HIS A 33 5.08 -10.24 -0.58
N THR A 34 4.91 -9.32 -1.54
CA THR A 34 4.05 -9.53 -2.71
C THR A 34 4.85 -9.71 -4.00
N ARG A 35 4.19 -10.28 -5.02
CA ARG A 35 4.74 -10.37 -6.37
C ARG A 35 4.06 -9.38 -7.30
N ARG A 36 4.85 -8.73 -8.17
CA ARG A 36 4.37 -7.72 -9.13
C ARG A 36 3.22 -8.23 -10.00
N ASP A 37 3.33 -9.44 -10.53
CA ASP A 37 2.32 -10.09 -11.38
C ASP A 37 1.01 -10.39 -10.64
N ALA A 38 1.06 -10.61 -9.32
CA ALA A 38 -0.13 -10.86 -8.51
C ALA A 38 -0.96 -9.60 -8.23
N ILE A 39 -0.31 -8.43 -8.10
CA ILE A 39 -0.98 -7.21 -7.66
C ILE A 39 -1.16 -6.14 -8.74
N MET A 40 -0.42 -6.22 -9.86
CA MET A 40 -0.55 -5.25 -10.95
C MET A 40 -1.99 -5.21 -11.49
N GLY A 41 -2.55 -4.01 -11.59
CA GLY A 41 -3.91 -3.78 -12.08
C GLY A 41 -5.02 -4.12 -11.09
N GLN A 42 -4.73 -4.71 -9.92
CA GLN A 42 -5.74 -4.99 -8.89
C GLN A 42 -6.20 -3.72 -8.17
N PRO A 43 -7.42 -3.68 -7.60
CA PRO A 43 -7.81 -2.62 -6.66
C PRO A 43 -6.89 -2.64 -5.43
N LEU A 44 -6.38 -1.49 -5.00
CA LEU A 44 -5.43 -1.40 -3.88
C LEU A 44 -5.96 -2.12 -2.62
N PHE A 45 -7.21 -1.85 -2.26
CA PHE A 45 -7.85 -2.43 -1.07
C PHE A 45 -8.47 -3.80 -1.31
N GLY A 46 -8.41 -4.31 -2.54
CA GLY A 46 -8.67 -5.72 -2.84
C GLY A 46 -7.40 -6.56 -2.69
N ALA A 47 -6.24 -5.98 -3.03
CA ALA A 47 -4.93 -6.61 -2.82
C ALA A 47 -4.47 -6.55 -1.36
N PHE A 48 -4.86 -5.51 -0.61
CA PHE A 48 -4.43 -5.29 0.78
C PHE A 48 -5.62 -4.92 1.67
N THR A 49 -5.93 -5.76 2.66
CA THR A 49 -7.15 -5.65 3.49
C THR A 49 -6.91 -5.12 4.91
N ALA A 50 -5.67 -4.80 5.28
CA ALA A 50 -5.23 -4.44 6.64
C ALA A 50 -5.41 -5.54 7.70
N GLY A 51 -5.64 -6.78 7.28
CA GLY A 51 -5.78 -7.97 8.13
C GLY A 51 -7.18 -8.16 8.74
N PRO A 52 -7.36 -9.21 9.57
CA PRO A 52 -8.68 -9.63 10.07
C PRO A 52 -9.15 -8.89 11.33
N SER A 53 -8.43 -7.86 11.78
CA SER A 53 -8.75 -7.12 13.01
C SER A 53 -10.00 -6.24 12.85
N ASP A 54 -10.75 -6.03 13.94
CA ASP A 54 -11.91 -5.13 13.99
C ASP A 54 -11.59 -3.69 13.56
N SER A 55 -10.32 -3.26 13.67
CA SER A 55 -9.90 -1.93 13.21
C SER A 55 -9.42 -1.89 11.76
N ALA A 56 -9.33 -3.02 11.06
CA ALA A 56 -8.92 -3.08 9.66
C ALA A 56 -9.81 -2.22 8.72
N PRO A 57 -11.16 -2.19 8.88
CA PRO A 57 -12.00 -1.30 8.07
C PRO A 57 -11.65 0.18 8.24
N GLU A 58 -11.39 0.63 9.47
CA GLU A 58 -11.01 2.01 9.74
C GLU A 58 -9.60 2.33 9.21
N ASN A 59 -8.65 1.39 9.33
CA ASN A 59 -7.32 1.55 8.77
C ASN A 59 -7.35 1.72 7.24
N VAL A 60 -8.14 0.88 6.55
CA VAL A 60 -8.39 0.99 5.11
C VAL A 60 -9.02 2.33 4.77
N ARG A 61 -10.02 2.76 5.55
CA ARG A 61 -10.67 4.06 5.37
C ARG A 61 -9.69 5.22 5.51
N GLN A 62 -8.80 5.21 6.49
CA GLN A 62 -7.80 6.28 6.68
C GLN A 62 -6.86 6.42 5.48
N VAL A 63 -6.36 5.30 4.94
CA VAL A 63 -5.49 5.31 3.75
C VAL A 63 -6.28 5.78 2.52
N ARG A 64 -7.52 5.31 2.34
CA ARG A 64 -8.39 5.73 1.24
C ARG A 64 -8.67 7.22 1.28
N ASP A 65 -9.11 7.74 2.42
CA ASP A 65 -9.44 9.16 2.58
C ASP A 65 -8.22 10.04 2.27
N SER A 66 -7.01 9.60 2.63
CA SER A 66 -5.76 10.31 2.33
C SER A 66 -5.42 10.32 0.83
N LEU A 67 -5.55 9.18 0.15
CA LEU A 67 -5.38 9.08 -1.31
C LEU A 67 -6.38 9.96 -2.06
N GLU A 68 -7.65 9.91 -1.66
CA GLU A 68 -8.74 10.68 -2.27
C GLU A 68 -8.55 12.18 -2.04
N ARG A 69 -8.18 12.61 -0.82
CA ARG A 69 -7.82 14.01 -0.56
C ARG A 69 -6.67 14.47 -1.44
N ALA A 70 -5.60 13.67 -1.56
CA ALA A 70 -4.45 14.04 -2.38
C ALA A 70 -4.84 14.19 -3.86
N ARG A 71 -5.61 13.23 -4.39
CA ARG A 71 -6.14 13.22 -5.75
C ARG A 71 -7.03 14.44 -6.03
N ASP A 72 -8.02 14.68 -5.18
CA ASP A 72 -9.08 15.66 -5.43
C ASP A 72 -8.59 17.10 -5.22
N THR A 73 -7.70 17.31 -4.24
CA THR A 73 -7.13 18.64 -3.97
C THR A 73 -5.89 18.95 -4.78
N ARG A 74 -5.29 17.95 -5.44
CA ARG A 74 -3.97 18.05 -6.10
C ARG A 74 -2.85 18.48 -5.15
N GLN A 75 -2.98 18.20 -3.85
CA GLN A 75 -1.98 18.49 -2.83
C GLN A 75 -1.49 17.21 -2.17
N ARG A 76 -0.27 17.25 -1.63
CA ARG A 76 0.25 16.13 -0.83
C ARG A 76 -0.59 15.96 0.45
N ASP A 77 -0.92 14.73 0.80
CA ASP A 77 -1.52 14.38 2.09
C ASP A 77 -0.56 13.44 2.84
N HIS A 78 -0.42 13.65 4.15
CA HIS A 78 0.51 12.89 4.98
C HIS A 78 -0.22 12.18 6.11
N LEU A 79 -0.05 10.87 6.18
CA LEU A 79 -0.46 10.05 7.32
C LEU A 79 0.77 9.78 8.17
N ALA A 80 0.81 10.40 9.35
CA ALA A 80 1.93 10.24 10.28
C ALA A 80 2.05 8.80 10.81
N LEU A 81 0.91 8.16 11.08
CA LEU A 81 0.85 6.78 11.56
C LEU A 81 -0.46 6.12 11.12
N VAL A 82 -0.38 4.95 10.51
CA VAL A 82 -1.51 4.08 10.22
C VAL A 82 -1.13 2.64 10.55
N ARG A 83 -1.99 1.94 11.30
CA ARG A 83 -1.85 0.50 11.53
C ARG A 83 -2.31 -0.21 10.26
N PHE A 84 -1.48 -1.05 9.65
CA PHE A 84 -1.88 -1.78 8.45
C PHE A 84 -1.15 -3.11 8.42
N ALA A 85 -1.86 -4.19 8.78
CA ALA A 85 -1.25 -5.51 8.77
C ALA A 85 -1.03 -5.98 7.34
N ILE A 86 0.06 -6.70 7.14
CA ILE A 86 0.39 -7.35 5.86
C ILE A 86 0.31 -8.86 6.03
N GLU A 87 -0.12 -9.54 4.98
CA GLU A 87 -0.09 -11.00 4.95
C GLU A 87 1.32 -11.47 4.58
N VAL A 88 1.84 -12.46 5.31
CA VAL A 88 3.15 -13.05 5.10
C VAL A 88 3.00 -14.56 5.05
N GLU A 89 3.60 -15.17 4.03
CA GLU A 89 3.64 -16.63 3.89
C GLU A 89 4.64 -17.24 4.88
N THR A 90 4.20 -18.25 5.63
CA THR A 90 5.04 -19.04 6.55
C THR A 90 4.92 -20.53 6.24
N PRO A 91 5.84 -21.39 6.74
CA PRO A 91 5.72 -22.84 6.57
C PRO A 91 4.39 -23.43 7.08
N ASP A 92 3.73 -22.76 8.04
CA ASP A 92 2.47 -23.19 8.63
C ASP A 92 1.23 -22.54 7.98
N GLY A 93 1.45 -21.71 6.94
CA GLY A 93 0.41 -20.99 6.21
C GLY A 93 0.54 -19.46 6.30
N PRO A 94 -0.38 -18.72 5.65
CA PRO A 94 -0.36 -17.26 5.69
C PRO A 94 -0.73 -16.74 7.08
N VAL A 95 0.04 -15.76 7.56
CA VAL A 95 -0.20 -15.04 8.81
C VAL A 95 -0.19 -13.54 8.57
N PHE A 96 -0.90 -12.78 9.42
CA PHE A 96 -0.86 -11.32 9.35
C PHE A 96 0.19 -10.78 10.32
N GLU A 97 1.17 -10.05 9.78
CA GLU A 97 2.15 -9.30 10.56
C GLU A 97 1.61 -7.88 10.82
N GLU A 98 1.50 -7.50 12.09
CA GLU A 98 1.11 -6.15 12.46
C GLU A 98 2.22 -5.16 12.15
N ARG A 99 1.89 -4.13 11.37
CA ARG A 99 2.82 -3.06 11.03
C ARG A 99 2.18 -1.69 11.20
N TYR A 100 3.03 -0.73 11.48
CA TYR A 100 2.70 0.68 11.59
C TYR A 100 3.46 1.46 10.55
N TRP A 101 2.76 2.26 9.78
CA TRP A 101 3.29 2.92 8.60
C TRP A 101 3.13 4.43 8.73
N SER A 102 4.10 5.15 8.18
CA SER A 102 3.90 6.54 7.78
C SER A 102 3.84 6.57 6.25
N ALA A 103 2.88 7.33 5.71
CA ALA A 103 2.67 7.43 4.27
C ALA A 103 2.53 8.89 3.84
N THR A 104 3.00 9.18 2.63
CA THR A 104 2.72 10.46 1.95
C THR A 104 2.14 10.16 0.59
N HIS A 105 0.91 10.60 0.36
CA HIS A 105 0.23 10.46 -0.93
C HIS A 105 0.40 11.74 -1.73
N THR A 106 0.83 11.61 -2.98
CA THR A 106 1.07 12.73 -3.89
C THR A 106 0.32 12.44 -5.20
N PRO A 107 -0.43 13.41 -5.75
CA PRO A 107 -1.22 13.27 -6.97
C PRO A 107 -0.39 13.34 -8.25
#